data_AF-A0A2V2L9T5-F1
#
_entry.id   AF-A0A2V2L9T5-F1
#
_cell.length_a   1.000
_cell.length_b   1.000
_cell.length_c   1.000
_cell.angle_alpha   90.00
_cell.angle_beta   90.00
_cell.angle_gamma   90.00
#
_symmetry.space_group_name_H-M   'P 1'
#
loop_
_entity.id
_entity.type
_entity.pdbx_description
1 polymer ?
#
loop_
_entity_poly.entity_id
_entity_poly.type
_entity_poly.pdbx_seq_one_letter_code
_entity_poly.pdbx_strand_id
1 'polypeptide(L)'
;MRRLVMLAALLAAGPLGAQDFSAGSEARSWNLYAEQPARFEARVVDMLCAVTGDCPENCGAGRRQIGLLRAADGVLVYPNKNAQPIFTGAAVDLLPFCGADVEVDGLMLDDPDIGARNIYLVQRVRRLDGGEWVNAQSWTEDWAARNPDADGEGPWFRRDPRVGALIEKDGYLGLGPEVDAAFIEDWF
;
A
#
# COMPACT_ATOMS: atom_id res chain seq x y z
N MET A 1 -52.09 -8.77 -37.12
CA MET A 1 -52.08 -8.18 -35.77
C MET A 1 -51.46 -9.17 -34.79
N ARG A 2 -50.17 -9.00 -34.43
CA ARG A 2 -49.50 -9.61 -33.26
C ARG A 2 -48.02 -9.23 -33.30
N ARG A 3 -47.75 -8.02 -32.83
CA ARG A 3 -46.45 -7.55 -32.33
C ARG A 3 -46.77 -6.72 -31.09
N LEU A 4 -45.81 -6.55 -30.19
CA LEU A 4 -45.94 -6.13 -28.79
C LEU A 4 -46.37 -7.33 -27.92
N VAL A 5 -45.54 -7.87 -27.01
CA VAL A 5 -44.88 -7.18 -25.89
C VAL A 5 -43.58 -7.91 -25.52
N MET A 6 -42.44 -7.23 -25.58
CA MET A 6 -41.21 -7.63 -24.87
C MET A 6 -40.33 -6.38 -24.70
N LEU A 7 -40.75 -5.46 -23.83
CA LEU A 7 -39.95 -4.30 -23.43
C LEU A 7 -40.43 -3.82 -22.05
N ALA A 8 -40.09 -4.56 -21.00
CA ALA A 8 -40.40 -4.15 -19.62
C ALA A 8 -39.45 -4.79 -18.58
N ALA A 9 -38.15 -4.84 -18.85
CA ALA A 9 -37.14 -5.35 -17.91
C ALA A 9 -35.90 -4.43 -17.78
N LEU A 10 -36.06 -3.12 -17.96
CA LEU A 10 -34.95 -2.14 -17.91
C LEU A 10 -35.07 -1.10 -16.78
N LEU A 11 -35.92 -1.34 -15.76
CA LEU A 11 -36.21 -0.33 -14.72
C LEU A 11 -35.72 -0.71 -13.31
N ALA A 12 -34.59 -1.42 -13.20
CA ALA A 12 -33.90 -1.62 -11.92
C ALA A 12 -32.44 -1.12 -11.92
N ALA A 13 -32.11 -0.17 -12.79
CA ALA A 13 -30.91 0.65 -12.61
C ALA A 13 -31.23 1.72 -11.55
N GLY A 14 -31.25 1.31 -10.28
CA GLY A 14 -31.11 2.28 -9.18
C GLY A 14 -29.82 3.07 -9.36
N PRO A 15 -29.67 4.25 -8.73
CA PRO A 15 -28.37 4.87 -8.65
C PRO A 15 -27.40 3.82 -8.12
N LEU A 16 -26.31 3.56 -8.85
CA LEU A 16 -25.14 2.86 -8.33
C LEU A 16 -24.69 3.68 -7.13
N GLY A 17 -25.24 3.37 -5.96
CA GLY A 17 -24.78 3.94 -4.70
C GLY A 17 -23.30 3.65 -4.60
N ALA A 18 -22.53 4.61 -4.07
CA ALA A 18 -21.14 4.37 -3.74
C ALA A 18 -21.04 3.02 -3.03
N GLN A 19 -20.27 2.10 -3.61
CA GLN A 19 -20.18 0.75 -3.06
C GLN A 19 -19.61 0.84 -1.65
N ASP A 20 -20.31 0.25 -0.69
CA ASP A 20 -19.86 0.18 0.68
C ASP A 20 -18.76 -0.89 0.80
N PHE A 21 -17.51 -0.44 0.80
CA PHE A 21 -16.36 -1.33 0.97
C PHE A 21 -16.15 -1.78 2.42
N SER A 22 -16.89 -1.26 3.40
CA SER A 22 -16.76 -1.68 4.80
C SER A 22 -17.36 -3.06 5.08
N ALA A 23 -18.30 -3.50 4.23
CA ALA A 23 -19.03 -4.75 4.41
C ALA A 23 -18.07 -5.95 4.44
N GLY A 24 -18.08 -6.68 5.57
CA GLY A 24 -17.28 -7.90 5.75
C GLY A 24 -15.78 -7.67 5.92
N SER A 25 -15.34 -6.43 6.11
CA SER A 25 -13.97 -6.11 6.52
C SER A 25 -13.74 -6.52 7.98
N GLU A 26 -12.58 -7.11 8.26
CA GLU A 26 -12.12 -7.36 9.63
C GLU A 26 -10.87 -6.51 9.95
N ALA A 27 -10.70 -5.41 9.22
CA ALA A 27 -9.60 -4.48 9.43
C ALA A 27 -9.62 -3.91 10.85
N ARG A 28 -8.47 -3.92 11.49
CA ARG A 28 -8.29 -3.35 12.83
C ARG A 28 -7.94 -1.88 12.72
N SER A 29 -8.77 -1.02 13.29
CA SER A 29 -8.53 0.42 13.42
C SER A 29 -7.14 0.73 13.98
N TRP A 30 -6.50 1.77 13.43
CA TRP A 30 -5.27 2.37 13.97
C TRP A 30 -5.55 3.70 14.68
N ASN A 31 -6.83 4.07 14.79
CA ASN A 31 -7.31 5.36 15.30
C ASN A 31 -6.78 6.56 14.51
N LEU A 32 -6.55 6.40 13.21
CA LEU A 32 -6.21 7.51 12.33
C LEU A 32 -7.47 8.33 12.03
N TYR A 33 -7.29 9.64 11.90
CA TYR A 33 -8.36 10.51 11.39
C TYR A 33 -8.76 10.06 9.98
N ALA A 34 -10.07 10.06 9.71
CA ALA A 34 -10.67 9.70 8.43
C ALA A 34 -10.41 8.26 7.92
N GLU A 35 -9.98 7.33 8.79
CA GLU A 35 -9.87 5.92 8.43
C GLU A 35 -11.23 5.22 8.40
N GLN A 36 -11.41 4.35 7.41
CA GLN A 36 -12.59 3.51 7.26
C GLN A 36 -12.16 2.08 6.91
N PRO A 37 -12.77 1.04 7.52
CA PRO A 37 -12.53 -0.33 7.09
C PRO A 37 -12.94 -0.50 5.62
N ALA A 38 -12.11 -1.16 4.84
CA ALA A 38 -12.34 -1.38 3.42
C ALA A 38 -11.79 -2.74 2.97
N ARG A 39 -12.69 -3.55 2.43
CA ARG A 39 -12.45 -4.84 1.81
C ARG A 39 -12.93 -4.81 0.37
N PHE A 40 -12.06 -5.20 -0.56
CA PHE A 40 -12.40 -5.19 -1.99
C PHE A 40 -11.50 -6.11 -2.80
N GLU A 41 -11.99 -6.47 -3.99
CA GLU A 41 -11.23 -7.18 -5.00
C GLU A 41 -10.43 -6.18 -5.86
N ALA A 42 -9.19 -6.53 -6.19
CA ALA A 42 -8.32 -5.71 -7.01
C ALA A 42 -7.31 -6.55 -7.79
N ARG A 43 -6.79 -5.98 -8.87
CA ARG A 43 -5.58 -6.48 -9.53
C ARG A 43 -4.36 -5.77 -8.96
N VAL A 44 -3.35 -6.53 -8.57
CA VAL A 44 -2.06 -5.98 -8.10
C VAL A 44 -1.24 -5.53 -9.30
N VAL A 45 -0.83 -4.27 -9.31
CA VAL A 45 -0.15 -3.64 -10.46
C VAL A 45 1.06 -2.82 -10.01
N ASP A 46 2.02 -2.59 -10.91
CA ASP A 46 2.96 -1.48 -10.77
C ASP A 46 2.21 -0.17 -11.03
N MET A 47 2.29 0.79 -10.10
CA MET A 47 1.60 2.07 -10.24
C MET A 47 2.07 2.87 -11.44
N LEU A 48 3.37 2.84 -11.76
CA LEU A 48 3.90 3.56 -12.92
C LEU A 48 3.41 2.91 -14.21
N CYS A 49 3.43 1.58 -14.30
CA CYS A 49 2.83 0.85 -15.42
C CYS A 49 1.35 1.21 -15.63
N ALA A 50 0.56 1.25 -14.54
CA ALA A 50 -0.86 1.57 -14.62
C ALA A 50 -1.15 2.99 -15.12
N VAL A 51 -0.26 3.95 -14.84
CA VAL A 51 -0.44 5.36 -15.20
C VAL A 51 0.21 5.71 -16.55
N THR A 52 1.38 5.14 -16.85
CA THR A 52 2.21 5.57 -17.98
C THR A 52 2.41 4.51 -19.06
N GLY A 53 2.12 3.24 -18.76
CA GLY A 53 2.44 2.11 -19.63
C GLY A 53 3.89 1.63 -19.57
N ASP A 54 4.74 2.22 -18.73
CA ASP A 54 6.09 1.70 -18.43
C ASP A 54 5.97 0.47 -17.51
N CYS A 55 5.93 -0.70 -18.12
CA CYS A 55 5.61 -1.96 -17.45
C CYS A 55 6.83 -2.90 -17.38
N PRO A 56 7.72 -2.74 -16.37
CA PRO A 56 8.77 -3.70 -16.13
C PRO A 56 8.17 -5.06 -15.72
N GLU A 57 8.89 -6.13 -16.02
CA GLU A 57 8.53 -7.47 -15.55
C GLU A 57 8.45 -7.51 -14.01
N ASN A 58 7.57 -8.39 -13.50
CA ASN A 58 7.39 -8.64 -12.06
C ASN A 58 7.22 -7.36 -11.21
N CYS A 59 6.47 -6.37 -11.72
CA CYS A 59 6.24 -5.09 -11.05
C CYS A 59 7.56 -4.41 -10.62
N GLY A 60 8.63 -4.57 -11.41
CA GLY A 60 9.94 -4.00 -11.11
C GLY A 60 10.71 -4.69 -9.98
N ALA A 61 10.29 -5.89 -9.55
CA ALA A 61 10.98 -6.75 -8.58
C ALA A 61 11.33 -6.03 -7.26
N GLY A 62 10.35 -5.33 -6.68
CA GLY A 62 10.50 -4.62 -5.41
C GLY A 62 11.13 -3.22 -5.51
N ARG A 63 11.41 -2.74 -6.73
CA ARG A 63 11.94 -1.38 -6.98
C ARG A 63 10.87 -0.36 -7.40
N ARG A 64 9.64 -0.81 -7.61
CA ARG A 64 8.50 0.05 -7.98
C ARG A 64 7.50 0.09 -6.84
N GLN A 65 6.68 1.14 -6.83
CA GLN A 65 5.51 1.16 -5.97
C GLN A 65 4.42 0.29 -6.57
N ILE A 66 3.78 -0.50 -5.70
CA ILE A 66 2.71 -1.40 -6.09
C ILE A 66 1.37 -0.74 -5.75
N GLY A 67 0.43 -0.82 -6.68
CA GLY A 67 -0.93 -0.35 -6.56
C GLY A 67 -1.94 -1.48 -6.61
N LEU A 68 -3.18 -1.14 -6.28
CA LEU A 68 -4.34 -2.03 -6.34
C LEU A 68 -5.36 -1.41 -7.31
N LEU A 69 -5.51 -1.99 -8.49
CA LEU A 69 -6.53 -1.56 -9.44
C LEU A 69 -7.85 -2.25 -9.05
N ARG A 70 -8.72 -1.52 -8.36
CA ARG A 70 -9.95 -2.05 -7.77
C ARG A 70 -10.91 -2.54 -8.85
N ALA A 71 -11.42 -3.77 -8.70
CA ALA A 71 -12.23 -4.42 -9.72
C ALA A 71 -13.60 -3.77 -9.91
N ALA A 72 -14.15 -3.19 -8.85
CA ALA A 72 -15.49 -2.60 -8.84
C ALA A 72 -15.64 -1.36 -9.75
N ASP A 73 -14.62 -0.52 -9.80
CA ASP A 73 -14.70 0.82 -10.39
C ASP A 73 -13.45 1.23 -11.18
N GLY A 74 -12.43 0.36 -11.25
CA GLY A 74 -11.17 0.65 -11.96
C GLY A 74 -10.33 1.74 -11.31
N VAL A 75 -10.62 2.11 -10.05
CA VAL A 75 -9.82 3.10 -9.32
C VAL A 75 -8.48 2.50 -8.92
N LEU A 76 -7.40 3.22 -9.21
CA LEU A 76 -6.07 2.89 -8.71
C LEU A 76 -5.94 3.33 -7.25
N VAL A 77 -5.90 2.36 -6.34
CA VAL A 77 -5.72 2.56 -4.90
C VAL A 77 -4.23 2.47 -4.56
N TYR A 78 -3.76 3.38 -3.69
CA TYR A 78 -2.39 3.43 -3.21
C TYR A 78 -2.24 2.74 -1.85
N PRO A 79 -1.72 1.50 -1.78
CA PRO A 79 -1.40 0.83 -0.52
C PRO A 79 -0.11 1.41 0.09
N ASN A 80 -0.22 2.61 0.65
CA ASN A 80 0.91 3.36 1.21
C ASN A 80 1.49 2.70 2.48
N LYS A 81 0.71 1.88 3.18
CA LYS A 81 1.09 1.31 4.47
C LYS A 81 0.69 -0.17 4.57
N ASN A 82 1.53 -0.96 5.24
CA ASN A 82 1.22 -2.33 5.65
C ASN A 82 0.81 -2.40 7.14
N ALA A 83 0.50 -3.59 7.65
CA ALA A 83 0.05 -3.80 9.04
C ALA A 83 1.16 -3.73 10.12
N GLN A 84 2.34 -3.19 9.81
CA GLN A 84 3.42 -3.05 10.80
C GLN A 84 3.62 -1.58 11.21
N PRO A 85 3.74 -1.27 12.52
CA PRO A 85 3.90 0.11 13.01
C PRO A 85 5.34 0.63 12.89
N ILE A 86 6.02 0.38 11.77
CA ILE A 86 7.46 0.68 11.56
C ILE A 86 7.74 1.58 10.36
N PHE A 87 6.73 2.33 9.91
CA PHE A 87 6.80 3.30 8.79
C PHE A 87 7.27 2.70 7.46
N THR A 88 6.89 1.46 7.21
CA THR A 88 7.17 0.75 5.96
C THR A 88 5.96 0.74 5.03
N GLY A 89 6.20 0.82 3.73
CA GLY A 89 5.15 0.68 2.72
C GLY A 89 4.72 -0.77 2.52
N ALA A 90 3.70 -0.98 1.67
CA ALA A 90 3.16 -2.32 1.39
C ALA A 90 3.78 -3.04 0.17
N ALA A 91 4.76 -2.42 -0.49
CA ALA A 91 5.33 -2.96 -1.72
C ALA A 91 5.91 -4.38 -1.53
N VAL A 92 6.60 -4.64 -0.42
CA VAL A 92 7.14 -5.98 -0.12
C VAL A 92 6.03 -7.00 0.08
N ASP A 93 4.97 -6.63 0.78
CA ASP A 93 3.84 -7.50 1.09
C ASP A 93 3.01 -7.87 -0.16
N LEU A 94 2.91 -6.94 -1.12
CA LEU A 94 2.12 -7.12 -2.34
C LEU A 94 2.93 -7.68 -3.51
N LEU A 95 4.26 -7.60 -3.48
CA LEU A 95 5.12 -8.09 -4.57
C LEU A 95 4.86 -9.55 -4.96
N PRO A 96 4.66 -10.51 -4.03
CA PRO A 96 4.35 -11.89 -4.37
C PRO A 96 3.05 -12.06 -5.17
N PHE A 97 2.19 -11.04 -5.16
CA PHE A 97 0.90 -11.02 -5.85
C PHE A 97 0.93 -10.19 -7.14
N CYS A 98 2.10 -9.73 -7.59
CA CYS A 98 2.20 -8.92 -8.81
C CYS A 98 1.45 -9.55 -9.99
N GLY A 99 0.53 -8.80 -10.60
CA GLY A 99 -0.28 -9.28 -11.72
C GLY A 99 -1.27 -10.38 -11.35
N ALA A 100 -1.58 -10.57 -10.07
CA ALA A 100 -2.66 -11.42 -9.61
C ALA A 100 -3.91 -10.61 -9.29
N ASP A 101 -5.05 -11.28 -9.37
CA ASP A 101 -6.30 -10.75 -8.83
C ASP A 101 -6.43 -11.25 -7.39
N VAL A 102 -6.64 -10.30 -6.48
CA VAL A 102 -6.62 -10.51 -5.04
C VAL A 102 -7.85 -9.91 -4.39
N GLU A 103 -8.18 -10.41 -3.21
CA GLU A 103 -8.99 -9.70 -2.24
C GLU A 103 -8.07 -9.10 -1.19
N VAL A 104 -8.29 -7.83 -0.85
CA VAL A 104 -7.55 -7.13 0.21
C VAL A 104 -8.50 -6.69 1.30
N ASP A 105 -7.98 -6.60 2.52
CA ASP A 105 -8.70 -6.09 3.69
C ASP A 105 -7.77 -5.21 4.55
N GLY A 106 -8.29 -4.08 5.01
CA GLY A 106 -7.48 -2.98 5.53
C GLY A 106 -8.25 -1.68 5.75
N LEU A 107 -7.53 -0.58 5.89
CA LEU A 107 -8.09 0.74 6.19
C LEU A 107 -7.91 1.68 5.01
N MET A 108 -9.01 2.21 4.48
CA MET A 108 -9.01 3.29 3.50
C MET A 108 -8.99 4.64 4.22
N LEU A 109 -8.16 5.56 3.75
CA LEU A 109 -8.20 6.98 4.12
C LEU A 109 -8.90 7.76 3.01
N ASP A 110 -9.94 8.51 3.42
CA ASP A 110 -10.60 9.54 2.62
C ASP A 110 -10.69 10.81 3.47
N ASP A 111 -9.64 11.63 3.40
CA ASP A 111 -9.48 12.85 4.18
C ASP A 111 -9.66 14.08 3.28
N PRO A 112 -10.80 14.80 3.40
CA PRO A 112 -11.08 15.98 2.59
C PRO A 112 -10.21 17.20 2.94
N ASP A 113 -9.65 17.27 4.15
CA ASP A 113 -8.90 18.42 4.63
C ASP A 113 -7.53 18.52 3.93
N ILE A 114 -6.95 17.37 3.58
CA ILE A 114 -5.68 17.26 2.84
C ILE A 114 -5.87 16.71 1.42
N GLY A 115 -7.11 16.43 1.01
CA GLY A 115 -7.43 15.87 -0.31
C GLY A 115 -6.89 14.45 -0.52
N ALA A 116 -6.65 13.70 0.56
CA ALA A 116 -6.20 12.32 0.48
C ALA A 116 -7.38 11.42 0.11
N ARG A 117 -7.28 10.74 -1.03
CA ARG A 117 -8.28 9.78 -1.50
C ARG A 117 -7.59 8.52 -1.98
N ASN A 118 -8.25 7.38 -1.80
CA ASN A 118 -7.75 6.09 -2.23
C ASN A 118 -6.35 5.75 -1.67
N ILE A 119 -6.04 6.26 -0.47
CA ILE A 119 -4.83 5.86 0.28
C ILE A 119 -5.23 4.72 1.20
N TYR A 120 -4.48 3.64 1.18
CA TYR A 120 -4.86 2.39 1.81
C TYR A 120 -3.75 1.83 2.70
N LEU A 121 -4.15 1.36 3.87
CA LEU A 121 -3.33 0.52 4.73
C LEU A 121 -3.80 -0.92 4.55
N VAL A 122 -3.07 -1.70 3.78
CA VAL A 122 -3.39 -3.12 3.61
C VAL A 122 -2.99 -3.87 4.87
N GLN A 123 -3.92 -4.67 5.40
CA GLN A 123 -3.65 -5.53 6.56
C GLN A 123 -3.57 -6.98 6.18
N ARG A 124 -4.40 -7.40 5.22
CA ARG A 124 -4.43 -8.78 4.72
C ARG A 124 -4.68 -8.81 3.23
N VAL A 125 -4.16 -9.85 2.60
CA VAL A 125 -4.32 -10.11 1.17
C VAL A 125 -4.49 -11.61 0.96
N ARG A 126 -5.35 -11.99 0.01
CA ARG A 126 -5.45 -13.36 -0.50
C ARG A 126 -5.68 -13.35 -2.00
N ARG A 127 -5.27 -14.41 -2.69
CA ARG A 127 -5.62 -14.58 -4.10
C ARG A 127 -7.07 -14.99 -4.27
N LEU A 128 -7.73 -14.49 -5.32
CA LEU A 128 -9.11 -14.87 -5.64
C LEU A 128 -9.23 -16.31 -6.15
N ASP A 129 -8.15 -16.90 -6.66
CA ASP A 129 -8.11 -18.27 -7.18
C ASP A 129 -7.98 -19.36 -6.10
N GLY A 130 -8.28 -19.04 -4.83
CA GLY A 130 -8.34 -20.00 -3.74
C GLY A 130 -7.17 -19.94 -2.74
N GLY A 131 -6.63 -18.75 -2.51
CA GLY A 131 -5.58 -18.53 -1.51
C GLY A 131 -6.09 -18.29 -0.09
N GLU A 132 -5.31 -18.70 0.90
CA GLU A 132 -5.50 -18.31 2.30
C GLU A 132 -5.18 -16.82 2.52
N TRP A 133 -5.76 -16.23 3.56
CA TRP A 133 -5.41 -14.88 3.98
C TRP A 133 -3.98 -14.82 4.53
N VAL A 134 -3.20 -13.89 4.00
CA VAL A 134 -1.85 -13.59 4.47
C VAL A 134 -1.84 -12.18 5.06
N ASN A 135 -1.19 -12.02 6.22
CA ASN A 135 -1.01 -10.70 6.83
C ASN A 135 0.07 -9.91 6.08
N ALA A 136 -0.19 -8.64 5.81
CA ALA A 136 0.77 -7.71 5.21
C ALA A 136 1.78 -7.23 6.28
N GLN A 137 2.67 -8.13 6.72
CA GLN A 137 3.67 -7.90 7.75
C GLN A 137 5.04 -8.50 7.43
N SER A 138 5.32 -8.81 6.16
CA SER A 138 6.53 -9.50 5.74
C SER A 138 7.77 -8.60 5.67
N TRP A 139 7.61 -7.26 5.73
CA TRP A 139 8.71 -6.33 5.51
C TRP A 139 9.88 -6.53 6.48
N THR A 140 9.63 -6.73 7.78
CA THR A 140 10.71 -6.89 8.78
C THR A 140 11.54 -8.14 8.52
N GLU A 141 10.88 -9.25 8.17
CA GLU A 141 11.54 -10.51 7.86
C GLU A 141 12.38 -10.38 6.58
N ASP A 142 11.79 -9.81 5.52
CA ASP A 142 12.48 -9.55 4.26
C ASP A 142 13.67 -8.59 4.43
N TRP A 143 13.51 -7.54 5.24
CA TRP A 143 14.61 -6.63 5.58
C TRP A 143 15.74 -7.35 6.31
N ALA A 144 15.43 -8.17 7.31
CA ALA A 144 16.44 -8.93 8.05
C ALA A 144 17.18 -9.92 7.13
N ALA A 145 16.46 -10.61 6.24
CA ALA A 145 17.06 -11.54 5.27
C ALA A 145 18.02 -10.83 4.30
N ARG A 146 17.71 -9.58 3.92
CA ARG A 146 18.55 -8.76 3.04
C ARG A 146 19.71 -8.07 3.75
N ASN A 147 19.70 -8.02 5.08
CA ASN A 147 20.70 -7.34 5.90
C ASN A 147 21.16 -8.25 7.06
N PRO A 148 21.77 -9.41 6.76
CA PRO A 148 22.17 -10.38 7.79
C PRO A 148 23.21 -9.82 8.77
N ASP A 149 24.01 -8.84 8.33
CA ASP A 149 25.06 -8.20 9.14
C ASP A 149 24.56 -6.95 9.90
N ALA A 150 23.26 -6.64 9.82
CA ALA A 150 22.67 -5.53 10.56
C ALA A 150 22.40 -5.93 12.03
N ASP A 151 23.47 -5.99 12.82
CA ASP A 151 23.47 -6.38 14.24
C ASP A 151 23.07 -5.23 15.19
N GLY A 152 22.57 -5.57 16.38
CA GLY A 152 22.31 -4.63 17.48
C GLY A 152 20.83 -4.45 17.85
N GLU A 153 20.54 -3.67 18.89
CA GLU A 153 19.18 -3.42 19.37
C GLU A 153 18.59 -2.10 18.84
N GLY A 154 17.26 -1.99 18.85
CA GLY A 154 16.53 -0.76 18.53
C GLY A 154 15.91 -0.74 17.12
N PRO A 155 15.45 0.45 16.68
CA PRO A 155 14.73 0.59 15.41
C PRO A 155 15.56 0.15 14.21
N TRP A 156 14.92 -0.52 13.24
CA TRP A 156 15.58 -1.07 12.05
C TRP A 156 16.41 -0.02 11.29
N PHE A 157 15.90 1.21 11.16
CA PHE A 157 16.54 2.26 10.37
C PHE A 157 17.87 2.73 10.94
N ARG A 158 18.13 2.51 12.23
CA ARG A 158 19.44 2.81 12.84
C ARG A 158 20.53 1.81 12.45
N ARG A 159 20.13 0.64 11.96
CA ARG A 159 21.01 -0.47 11.58
C ARG A 159 20.96 -0.75 10.07
N ASP A 160 20.15 0.00 9.33
CA ASP A 160 20.05 -0.17 7.88
C ASP A 160 21.30 0.40 7.20
N PRO A 161 22.05 -0.41 6.43
CA PRO A 161 23.30 0.04 5.81
C PRO A 161 23.10 1.17 4.81
N ARG A 162 21.90 1.30 4.22
CA ARG A 162 21.59 2.40 3.29
C ARG A 162 21.42 3.71 4.06
N VAL A 163 20.78 3.65 5.23
CA VAL A 163 20.65 4.82 6.11
C VAL A 163 22.03 5.21 6.65
N GLY A 164 22.83 4.24 7.10
CA GLY A 164 24.21 4.48 7.54
C GLY A 164 25.06 5.15 6.46
N ALA A 165 25.02 4.64 5.24
CA ALA A 165 25.75 5.22 4.10
C ALA A 165 25.27 6.65 3.75
N LEU A 166 23.97 6.96 3.88
CA LEU A 166 23.46 8.31 3.66
C LEU A 166 23.94 9.28 4.74
N ILE A 167 23.95 8.85 6.01
CA ILE A 167 24.45 9.66 7.12
C ILE A 167 25.96 9.90 6.99
N GLU A 168 26.74 8.89 6.62
CA GLU A 168 28.18 9.04 6.40
C GLU A 168 28.48 10.07 5.30
N LYS A 169 27.67 10.06 4.23
CA LYS A 169 27.84 10.93 3.09
C LYS A 169 27.34 12.36 3.35
N ASP A 170 26.12 12.48 3.85
CA ASP A 170 25.37 13.74 3.86
C ASP A 170 25.13 14.28 5.29
N GLY A 171 25.61 13.60 6.33
CA GLY A 171 25.30 13.92 7.73
C GLY A 171 23.87 13.54 8.15
N TYR A 172 23.60 13.58 9.45
CA TYR A 172 22.30 13.43 10.08
C TYR A 172 21.29 14.49 9.60
N LEU A 173 21.74 15.71 9.31
CA LEU A 173 20.88 16.78 8.81
C LEU A 173 20.68 16.72 7.28
N GLY A 174 21.45 15.89 6.57
CA GLY A 174 21.47 15.87 5.10
C GLY A 174 22.14 17.09 4.47
N LEU A 175 22.92 17.85 5.25
CA LEU A 175 23.58 19.10 4.84
C LEU A 175 25.13 19.01 4.87
N GLY A 176 25.67 17.84 5.15
CA GLY A 176 27.10 17.55 5.24
C GLY A 176 27.60 17.41 6.69
N PRO A 177 28.67 16.62 6.93
CA PRO A 177 29.23 16.39 8.27
C PRO A 177 29.71 17.67 8.99
N GLU A 178 30.13 18.69 8.25
CA GLU A 178 30.59 19.95 8.83
C GLU A 178 29.43 20.73 9.45
N VAL A 179 28.26 20.72 8.81
CA VAL A 179 27.05 21.36 9.32
C VAL A 179 26.54 20.63 10.56
N ASP A 180 26.57 19.30 10.54
CA ASP A 180 26.25 18.48 11.71
C ASP A 180 27.18 18.81 12.90
N ALA A 181 28.49 18.88 12.67
CA ALA A 181 29.45 19.18 13.73
C ALA A 181 29.18 20.54 14.39
N ALA A 182 28.93 21.57 13.58
CA ALA A 182 28.58 22.89 14.07
C ALA A 182 27.23 22.91 14.82
N PHE A 183 26.23 22.18 14.31
CA PHE A 183 24.94 22.04 14.97
C PHE A 183 25.05 21.35 16.32
N ILE A 184 25.84 20.26 16.40
CA ILE A 184 26.05 19.53 17.66
C ILE A 184 26.75 20.43 18.68
N GLU A 185 27.80 21.16 18.30
CA GLU A 185 28.52 22.07 19.20
C GLU A 185 27.63 23.19 19.76
N ASP A 186 26.67 23.68 18.97
CA ASP A 186 25.77 24.78 19.38
C ASP A 186 24.59 24.29 20.24
N TRP A 187 24.08 23.07 20.00
CA TRP A 187 22.83 22.59 20.61
C TRP A 187 22.97 21.48 21.67
N PHE A 188 24.13 20.83 21.79
CA PHE A 188 24.35 19.69 22.69
C PHE A 188 25.65 19.80 23.50
#